data_AF-C0VFT9-F1
#
_entry.id   AF-C0VFT9-F1
#
_cell.length_a   1.000
_cell.length_b   1.000
_cell.length_c   1.000
_cell.angle_alpha   90.00
_cell.angle_beta   90.00
_cell.angle_gamma   90.00
#
_symmetry.space_group_name_H-M   'P 1'
#
loop_
_entity.id
_entity.type
_entity.pdbx_description
1 polymer ?
#
loop_
_entity_poly.entity_id
_entity_poly.type
_entity_poly.pdbx_seq_one_letter_code
_entity_poly.pdbx_strand_id
1 'polypeptide(L)'
;MLFNIQEAKPNKGKIIVKRLMKLILPTLITLPLMLTGCGSSFNPDVLEVNLNTEYSPGGLYDRTYVILTIRSIDAEPIAVTNVNVNNGRCSYTGRYNDPIKLPAYFQIGQSLQLYLRCSYDAVVKVDIETDQGSASYSFK
;
A
#
# COMPACT_ATOMS: atom_id res chain seq x y z
N MET A 1 38.15 14.44 -75.27
CA MET A 1 37.44 15.52 -75.98
C MET A 1 36.12 14.95 -76.47
N LEU A 2 35.04 15.71 -76.28
CA LEU A 2 33.62 15.33 -76.35
C LEU A 2 33.20 14.57 -77.62
N PHE A 3 32.24 13.65 -77.46
CA PHE A 3 31.05 13.58 -78.34
C PHE A 3 29.80 13.22 -77.51
N ASN A 4 28.82 14.13 -77.55
CA ASN A 4 27.41 13.93 -77.21
C ASN A 4 26.79 12.85 -78.10
N ILE A 5 25.68 12.22 -77.67
CA ILE A 5 24.42 12.08 -78.43
C ILE A 5 23.32 11.47 -77.53
N GLN A 6 22.11 11.92 -77.84
CA GLN A 6 20.83 11.79 -77.16
C GLN A 6 20.07 10.44 -77.33
N GLU A 7 19.09 10.29 -76.43
CA GLU A 7 17.75 9.68 -76.57
C GLU A 7 17.54 8.16 -76.70
N ALA A 8 16.70 7.63 -75.80
CA ALA A 8 15.64 6.67 -76.11
C ALA A 8 14.59 6.57 -74.97
N LYS A 9 13.31 6.62 -75.33
CA LYS A 9 12.13 6.46 -74.46
C LYS A 9 11.49 5.08 -74.68
N PRO A 10 10.96 4.40 -73.65
CA PRO A 10 9.69 3.67 -73.80
C PRO A 10 8.79 3.87 -72.57
N ASN A 11 7.56 4.40 -72.70
CA ASN A 11 6.30 3.77 -73.10
C ASN A 11 5.57 3.01 -71.95
N LYS A 12 4.39 3.56 -71.62
CA LYS A 12 3.16 2.99 -71.03
C LYS A 12 3.25 1.92 -69.92
N GLY A 13 2.70 2.29 -68.76
CA GLY A 13 2.22 1.35 -67.76
C GLY A 13 1.37 2.02 -66.70
N LYS A 14 0.06 2.10 -66.92
CA LYS A 14 -0.92 2.47 -65.88
C LYS A 14 -1.03 1.30 -64.91
N ILE A 15 -0.49 1.41 -63.70
CA ILE A 15 -0.77 0.46 -62.61
C ILE A 15 -1.25 1.26 -61.41
N ILE A 16 -2.56 1.15 -61.19
CA ILE A 16 -3.26 1.59 -59.99
C ILE A 16 -2.80 0.64 -58.87
N VAL A 17 -1.98 1.12 -57.94
CA VAL A 17 -1.69 0.38 -56.70
C VAL A 17 -2.38 1.10 -55.56
N LYS A 18 -3.48 0.50 -55.10
CA LYS A 18 -4.22 0.88 -53.90
C LYS A 18 -3.24 1.04 -52.74
N ARG A 19 -3.13 2.25 -52.18
CA ARG A 19 -2.36 2.52 -50.96
C ARG A 19 -3.10 1.86 -49.79
N LEU A 20 -2.71 0.62 -49.48
CA LEU A 20 -3.19 -0.10 -48.30
C LEU A 20 -2.60 0.59 -47.07
N MET A 21 -3.44 1.30 -46.33
CA MET A 21 -3.09 1.97 -45.08
C MET A 21 -2.73 0.90 -44.04
N LYS A 22 -1.44 0.65 -43.81
CA LYS A 22 -0.96 -0.15 -42.68
C LYS A 22 -1.13 0.69 -41.41
N LEU A 23 -2.25 0.53 -40.74
CA LEU A 23 -2.43 0.92 -39.34
C LEU A 23 -1.49 0.06 -38.50
N ILE A 24 -0.43 0.66 -37.98
CA ILE A 24 0.46 0.04 -37.00
C ILE A 24 -0.27 0.16 -35.66
N LEU A 25 -0.83 -0.97 -35.20
CA LEU A 25 -1.50 -1.08 -33.91
C LEU A 25 -0.41 -1.00 -32.80
N PRO A 26 -0.44 -0.03 -31.87
CA PRO A 26 0.46 -0.06 -30.73
C PRO A 26 -0.01 -1.17 -29.79
N THR A 27 0.79 -2.23 -29.67
CA THR A 27 0.61 -3.22 -28.62
C THR A 27 0.86 -2.55 -27.27
N LEU A 28 -0.20 -2.30 -26.49
CA LEU A 28 -0.06 -2.00 -25.07
C LEU A 28 0.55 -3.22 -24.38
N ILE A 29 1.77 -3.07 -23.87
CA ILE A 29 2.36 -4.00 -22.92
C ILE A 29 1.66 -3.72 -21.59
N THR A 30 0.60 -4.46 -21.30
CA THR A 30 0.06 -4.51 -19.94
C THR A 30 1.08 -5.24 -19.08
N LEU A 31 1.84 -4.50 -18.28
CA LEU A 31 2.55 -5.10 -17.15
C LEU A 31 1.50 -5.74 -16.23
N PRO A 32 1.54 -7.04 -15.95
CA PRO A 32 0.79 -7.56 -14.83
C PRO A 32 1.37 -6.90 -13.58
N LEU A 33 0.54 -6.13 -12.86
CA LEU A 33 0.80 -5.91 -11.44
C LEU A 33 0.82 -7.30 -10.80
N MET A 34 2.01 -7.82 -10.56
CA MET A 34 2.16 -9.02 -9.76
C MET A 34 1.73 -8.65 -8.35
N LEU A 35 0.50 -9.01 -8.00
CA LEU A 35 0.00 -9.02 -6.64
C LEU A 35 0.72 -10.17 -5.91
N THR A 36 1.99 -9.98 -5.56
CA THR A 36 2.71 -10.93 -4.71
C THR A 36 2.16 -10.79 -3.29
N GLY A 37 1.37 -11.77 -2.87
CA GLY A 37 0.85 -11.83 -1.51
C GLY A 37 0.03 -13.07 -1.24
N CYS A 38 0.44 -14.22 -1.78
CA CYS A 38 -0.15 -15.50 -1.38
C CYS A 38 0.96 -16.38 -0.79
N GLY A 39 0.97 -16.49 0.54
CA GLY A 39 1.58 -17.64 1.22
C GLY A 39 3.02 -17.52 1.67
N SER A 40 3.37 -16.50 2.46
CA SER A 40 4.15 -16.77 3.67
C SER A 40 3.18 -16.61 4.83
N SER A 41 3.05 -17.66 5.65
CA SER A 41 2.28 -17.58 6.89
C SER A 41 3.03 -16.60 7.80
N PHE A 42 2.67 -15.32 7.75
CA PHE A 42 3.15 -14.34 8.72
C PHE A 42 2.89 -14.90 10.11
N ASN A 43 3.93 -14.98 10.93
CA ASN A 43 3.76 -15.44 12.29
C ASN A 43 3.22 -14.27 13.12
N PRO A 44 1.95 -14.26 13.55
CA PRO A 44 1.41 -13.16 14.35
C PRO A 44 2.12 -13.02 15.70
N ASP A 45 2.82 -14.06 16.17
CA ASP A 45 3.54 -14.08 17.45
C ASP A 45 4.82 -13.21 17.45
N VAL A 46 5.08 -12.44 16.39
CA VAL A 46 6.15 -11.42 16.34
C VAL A 46 5.70 -10.05 16.86
N LEU A 47 4.38 -9.86 17.02
CA LEU A 47 3.80 -8.63 17.55
C LEU A 47 2.98 -8.92 18.82
N GLU A 48 3.22 -8.13 19.86
CA GLU A 48 2.34 -8.05 21.02
C GLU A 48 1.35 -6.90 20.79
N VAL A 49 0.06 -7.23 20.73
CA VAL A 49 -1.01 -6.25 20.51
C VAL A 49 -1.90 -6.17 21.74
N ASN A 50 -1.97 -4.99 22.36
CA ASN A 50 -2.69 -4.77 23.60
C ASN A 50 -3.65 -3.58 23.49
N LEU A 51 -4.82 -3.70 24.11
CA LEU A 51 -5.80 -2.63 24.24
C LEU A 51 -5.88 -2.20 25.71
N ASN A 52 -5.65 -0.92 25.96
CA ASN A 52 -5.69 -0.33 27.30
C ASN A 52 -6.54 0.96 27.32
N THR A 53 -6.87 1.44 28.52
CA THR A 53 -7.35 2.80 28.74
C THR A 53 -6.36 3.63 29.57
N GLU A 54 -6.22 4.91 29.21
CA GLU A 54 -5.45 5.89 30.00
C GLU A 54 -6.39 6.99 30.45
N TYR A 55 -6.57 7.13 31.76
CA TYR A 55 -7.25 8.28 32.33
C TYR A 55 -6.27 9.46 32.43
N SER A 56 -6.64 10.58 31.81
CA SER A 56 -5.92 11.84 31.89
C SER A 56 -6.82 12.87 32.55
N PRO A 57 -6.48 13.33 33.77
CA PRO A 57 -7.15 14.49 34.34
C PRO A 57 -6.84 15.69 33.46
N GLY A 58 -7.88 16.37 32.97
CA GLY A 58 -7.71 17.51 32.07
C GLY A 58 -8.02 18.81 32.77
N GLY A 59 -7.42 19.92 32.32
CA GLY A 59 -7.63 21.22 32.96
C GLY A 59 -9.09 21.68 32.94
N LEU A 60 -9.82 21.43 31.85
CA LEU A 60 -11.25 21.75 31.71
C LEU A 60 -12.16 20.53 31.76
N TYR A 61 -11.70 19.37 31.26
CA TYR A 61 -12.46 18.12 31.22
C TYR A 61 -11.52 16.94 31.32
N ASP A 62 -11.87 15.98 32.17
CA ASP A 62 -11.20 14.68 32.22
C ASP A 62 -11.44 13.89 30.95
N ARG A 63 -10.44 13.08 30.57
CA ARG A 63 -10.50 12.27 29.35
C ARG A 63 -10.02 10.87 29.66
N THR A 64 -10.75 9.89 29.14
CA THR A 64 -10.30 8.51 29.08
C THR A 64 -9.96 8.19 27.63
N TYR A 65 -8.69 7.90 27.37
CA TYR A 65 -8.21 7.48 26.07
C TYR A 65 -8.29 5.96 25.96
N VAL A 66 -8.69 5.47 24.80
CA VAL A 66 -8.56 4.06 24.44
C VAL A 66 -7.32 3.95 23.56
N ILE A 67 -6.37 3.12 23.98
CA ILE A 67 -5.04 3.04 23.37
C ILE A 67 -4.81 1.61 22.90
N LEU A 68 -4.59 1.45 21.60
CA LEU A 68 -4.06 0.23 21.02
C LEU A 68 -2.54 0.36 20.95
N THR A 69 -1.83 -0.57 21.59
CA THR A 69 -0.38 -0.66 21.55
C THR A 69 0.01 -1.85 20.69
N ILE A 70 0.85 -1.61 19.68
CA ILE A 70 1.47 -2.63 18.84
C ILE A 70 2.95 -2.61 19.14
N ARG A 71 3.49 -3.70 19.69
CA ARG A 71 4.89 -3.82 20.09
C ARG A 71 5.56 -4.94 19.32
N SER A 72 6.74 -4.69 18.76
CA SER A 72 7.56 -5.77 18.21
C SER A 72 8.22 -6.56 19.33
N ILE A 73 8.09 -7.88 19.29
CA ILE A 73 8.82 -8.80 20.18
C ILE A 73 9.82 -9.67 19.41
N ASP A 74 9.94 -9.44 18.10
CA ASP A 74 10.86 -10.16 17.24
C ASP A 74 12.22 -9.45 17.14
N ALA A 75 13.27 -10.26 16.94
CA ALA A 75 14.63 -9.77 16.80
C ALA A 75 14.86 -9.11 15.43
N GLU A 76 14.13 -9.52 14.40
CA GLU A 76 14.19 -8.90 13.08
C GLU A 76 13.37 -7.59 13.06
N PRO A 77 13.88 -6.53 12.41
CA PRO A 77 13.10 -5.31 12.24
C PRO A 77 11.83 -5.58 11.43
N ILE A 78 10.72 -4.98 11.86
CA ILE A 78 9.43 -5.09 11.19
C ILE A 78 8.86 -3.70 10.91
N ALA A 79 8.21 -3.55 9.76
CA ALA A 79 7.52 -2.31 9.41
C ALA A 79 6.01 -2.55 9.37
N VAL A 80 5.25 -1.88 10.25
CA VAL A 80 3.78 -1.85 10.15
C VAL A 80 3.41 -0.86 9.05
N THR A 81 2.78 -1.35 8.00
CA THR A 81 2.41 -0.58 6.80
C THR A 81 0.96 -0.10 6.87
N ASN A 82 0.10 -0.83 7.58
CA ASN A 82 -1.31 -0.48 7.74
C ASN A 82 -1.86 -1.02 9.07
N VAL A 83 -2.80 -0.27 9.65
CA VAL A 83 -3.59 -0.72 10.80
C VAL A 83 -5.03 -0.36 10.54
N ASN A 84 -5.91 -1.35 10.66
CA ASN A 84 -7.32 -1.22 10.40
C ASN A 84 -8.12 -1.74 11.61
N VAL A 85 -8.80 -0.83 12.31
CA VAL A 85 -9.62 -1.17 13.49
C VAL A 85 -11.09 -1.23 13.09
N ASN A 86 -11.72 -2.37 13.35
CA ASN A 86 -13.11 -2.67 13.01
C ASN A 86 -13.45 -2.33 11.55
N ASN A 87 -12.61 -2.74 10.60
CA ASN A 87 -12.81 -2.50 9.17
C ASN A 87 -12.94 -1.00 8.83
N GLY A 88 -12.18 -0.14 9.52
CA GLY A 88 -12.11 1.30 9.31
C GLY A 88 -13.17 2.09 10.08
N ARG A 89 -14.05 1.41 10.81
CA ARG A 89 -15.13 2.05 11.59
C ARG A 89 -14.62 2.74 12.84
N CYS A 90 -13.43 2.37 13.33
CA CYS A 90 -12.77 3.09 14.42
C CYS A 90 -11.50 3.75 13.89
N SER A 91 -11.55 5.07 13.76
CA SER A 91 -10.37 5.87 13.39
C SER A 91 -9.42 6.02 14.58
N TYR A 92 -8.16 6.37 14.30
CA TYR A 92 -7.14 6.56 15.32
C TYR A 92 -6.18 7.70 14.97
N THR A 93 -5.46 8.17 15.97
CA THR A 93 -4.37 9.15 15.84
C THR A 93 -3.21 8.79 16.77
N GLY A 94 -2.13 9.55 16.73
CA GLY A 94 -1.18 9.63 17.83
C GLY A 94 -1.75 10.42 19.01
N ARG A 95 -0.92 10.62 20.03
CA ARG A 95 -1.25 11.49 21.16
C ARG A 95 -1.58 12.89 20.64
N TYR A 96 -2.47 13.60 21.33
CA TYR A 96 -2.88 14.97 20.97
C TYR A 96 -3.46 15.16 19.55
N ASN A 97 -3.97 14.10 18.93
CA ASN A 97 -4.44 14.07 17.54
C ASN A 97 -3.33 14.19 16.48
N ASP A 98 -2.08 13.90 16.84
CA ASP A 98 -1.00 13.88 15.88
C ASP A 98 -1.26 12.82 14.80
N PRO A 99 -1.03 13.13 13.51
CA PRO A 99 -1.20 12.14 12.45
C PRO A 99 -0.16 11.02 12.60
N ILE A 100 -0.61 9.77 12.48
CA ILE A 100 0.28 8.61 12.44
C ILE A 100 0.94 8.54 11.06
N LYS A 101 2.25 8.37 11.04
CA LYS A 101 3.02 8.13 9.83
C LYS A 101 3.25 6.64 9.67
N LEU A 102 2.75 6.07 8.58
CA LEU A 102 3.04 4.71 8.15
C LEU A 102 3.84 4.75 6.84
N PRO A 103 4.75 3.79 6.59
CA PRO A 103 5.08 2.67 7.48
C PRO A 103 5.82 3.11 8.76
N ALA A 104 5.50 2.45 9.88
CA ALA A 104 6.20 2.62 11.15
C ALA A 104 7.18 1.46 11.33
N TYR A 105 8.46 1.78 11.54
CA TYR A 105 9.53 0.80 11.68
C TYR A 105 9.83 0.52 13.14
N PHE A 106 9.90 -0.77 13.50
CA PHE A 106 10.18 -1.23 14.86
C PHE A 106 11.44 -2.08 14.89
N GLN A 107 12.28 -1.80 15.87
CA GLN A 107 13.23 -2.76 16.43
C GLN A 107 12.54 -3.56 17.55
N ILE A 108 13.17 -4.65 18.00
CA ILE A 108 12.69 -5.43 19.14
C ILE A 108 12.38 -4.53 20.35
N GLY A 109 11.23 -4.77 20.96
CA GLY A 109 10.76 -4.05 22.15
C GLY A 109 10.17 -2.66 21.88
N GLN A 110 10.32 -2.09 20.68
CA GLN A 110 9.69 -0.81 20.32
C GLN A 110 8.20 -0.98 20.06
N SER A 111 7.43 0.10 20.27
CA SER A 111 5.97 0.09 20.15
C SER A 111 5.40 1.32 19.48
N LEU A 112 4.28 1.13 18.77
CA LEU A 112 3.41 2.17 18.26
C LEU A 112 2.13 2.22 19.08
N GLN A 113 1.78 3.41 19.55
CA GLN A 113 0.54 3.67 20.27
C GLN A 113 -0.44 4.42 19.37
N LEU A 114 -1.64 3.86 19.24
CA LEU A 114 -2.75 4.43 18.50
C LEU A 114 -3.87 4.81 19.46
N TYR A 115 -4.20 6.09 19.50
CA TYR A 115 -5.30 6.66 20.27
C TYR A 115 -6.58 6.51 19.46
N LEU A 116 -7.42 5.57 19.86
CA LEU A 116 -8.63 5.20 19.15
C LEU A 116 -9.77 6.20 19.40
N ARG A 117 -10.61 6.43 18.39
CA ARG A 117 -11.83 7.26 18.46
C ARG A 117 -13.11 6.45 18.63
N CYS A 118 -13.00 5.27 19.25
CA CYS A 118 -14.12 4.44 19.67
C CYS A 118 -13.96 4.06 21.15
N SER A 119 -15.04 3.62 21.79
CA SER A 119 -14.99 3.10 23.16
C SER A 119 -14.21 1.78 23.22
N TYR A 120 -13.68 1.46 24.41
CA TYR A 120 -12.91 0.23 24.65
C TYR A 120 -13.68 -1.01 24.19
N ASP A 121 -14.90 -1.18 24.69
CA ASP A 121 -15.77 -2.33 24.39
C ASP A 121 -16.29 -2.37 22.94
N ALA A 122 -16.08 -1.29 22.17
CA ALA A 122 -16.47 -1.28 20.76
C ALA A 122 -15.36 -1.84 19.86
N VAL A 123 -14.13 -2.02 20.35
CA VAL A 123 -13.03 -2.61 19.59
C VAL A 123 -13.23 -4.12 19.56
N VAL A 124 -13.53 -4.67 18.38
CA VAL A 124 -13.79 -6.11 18.20
C VAL A 124 -12.66 -6.77 17.42
N LYS A 125 -12.12 -6.07 16.41
CA LYS A 125 -11.09 -6.60 15.51
C LYS A 125 -10.08 -5.53 15.13
N VAL A 126 -8.81 -5.91 15.10
CA VAL A 126 -7.71 -5.11 14.55
C VAL A 126 -6.98 -5.96 13.51
N ASP A 127 -6.92 -5.46 12.28
CA ASP A 127 -6.12 -6.02 11.21
C ASP A 127 -4.84 -5.19 11.05
N ILE A 128 -3.68 -5.84 11.06
CA ILE A 128 -2.36 -5.22 10.94
C ILE A 128 -1.68 -5.79 9.70
N GLU A 129 -1.22 -4.91 8.83
CA GLU A 129 -0.38 -5.26 7.68
C GLU A 129 1.05 -4.81 7.97
N THR A 130 2.00 -5.66 7.63
CA THR A 130 3.43 -5.43 7.78
C THR A 130 4.16 -5.72 6.47
N ASP A 131 5.44 -5.36 6.40
CA ASP A 131 6.33 -5.77 5.31
C ASP A 131 6.62 -7.29 5.27
N GLN A 132 6.29 -8.02 6.34
CA GLN A 132 6.46 -9.47 6.44
C GLN A 132 5.13 -10.25 6.29
N GLY A 133 4.01 -9.54 6.13
CA GLY A 133 2.66 -10.09 5.94
C GLY A 133 1.63 -9.49 6.91
N SER A 134 0.48 -10.15 7.08
CA SER A 134 -0.66 -9.57 7.81
C SER A 134 -1.16 -10.48 8.92
N ALA A 135 -1.68 -9.88 9.99
CA ALA A 135 -2.31 -10.56 11.11
C ALA A 135 -3.61 -9.88 11.54
N SER A 136 -4.53 -10.68 12.09
CA SER A 136 -5.80 -10.23 12.66
C SER A 136 -5.86 -10.55 14.15
N TYR A 137 -6.19 -9.56 14.96
CA TYR A 137 -6.35 -9.68 16.41
C TYR A 137 -7.81 -9.41 16.77
N SER A 138 -8.41 -10.27 17.59
CA SER A 138 -9.79 -10.12 18.05
C SER A 138 -9.82 -9.79 19.54
N PHE A 139 -10.73 -8.90 19.90
CA PHE A 139 -10.96 -8.42 21.26
C PHE A 139 -12.39 -8.81 21.69
N LYS A 140 -12.59 -9.02 23.00
CA LYS A 140 -13.83 -9.55 23.59
C LYS A 140 -14.78 -8.45 24.02
#